data_AF-A0A6A6RE66-F1
#
_entry.id   AF-A0A6A6RE66-F1
#
_cell.length_a   1.000
_cell.length_b   1.000
_cell.length_c   1.000
_cell.angle_alpha   90.00
_cell.angle_beta   90.00
_cell.angle_gamma   90.00
#
_symmetry.space_group_name_H-M   'P 1'
#
loop_
_entity.id
_entity.type
_entity.pdbx_description
1 polymer ?
#
loop_
_entity_poly.entity_id
_entity_poly.type
_entity_poly.pdbx_seq_one_letter_code
_entity_poly.pdbx_strand_id
1 'polypeptide(L)'
;CQSDFACPISNIIPKWNELGFQDQWKDALNRLLMTNKFSEFTGRVYPAPCEGASVLGINADPVGIKPMECAIIDRDFEMAWMVPSPP
;
A
#
# COMPACT_ATOMS: atom_id res chain seq x y z
N CYS A 1 -8.95 5.79 21.09
CA CYS A 1 -9.65 5.50 19.82
C CYS A 1 -8.63 5.16 18.74
N GLN A 2 -8.18 3.92 18.67
CA GLN A 2 -7.57 3.37 17.46
C GLN A 2 -8.33 2.06 17.22
N SER A 3 -8.86 1.90 16.00
CA SER A 3 -9.57 0.71 15.56
C SER A 3 -8.72 -0.55 15.77
N ASP A 4 -9.35 -1.71 15.92
CA ASP A 4 -8.67 -3.01 16.09
C ASP A 4 -7.65 -3.35 14.97
N PHE A 5 -7.73 -2.63 13.84
CA PHE A 5 -6.77 -2.64 12.75
C PHE A 5 -6.05 -1.29 12.64
N ALA A 6 -4.72 -1.35 12.47
CA ALA A 6 -3.86 -0.17 12.40
C ALA A 6 -4.04 0.69 11.13
N CYS A 7 -4.76 0.17 10.13
CA CYS A 7 -5.14 0.90 8.92
C CYS A 7 -6.66 1.16 8.94
N PRO A 8 -7.12 2.43 8.88
CA PRO A 8 -8.55 2.77 8.98
C PRO A 8 -9.37 2.32 7.77
N ILE A 9 -8.71 2.06 6.64
CA ILE A 9 -9.33 1.55 5.41
C ILE A 9 -9.17 0.02 5.27
N SER A 10 -8.66 -0.66 6.30
CA SER A 10 -8.45 -2.11 6.31
C SER A 10 -7.68 -2.63 5.09
N ASN A 11 -6.63 -1.90 4.70
CA ASN A 11 -5.77 -2.30 3.57
C ASN A 11 -5.05 -3.62 3.88
N ILE A 12 -4.91 -4.47 2.87
CA ILE A 12 -4.32 -5.81 2.99
C ILE A 12 -2.81 -5.72 2.72
N ILE A 13 -2.13 -4.98 3.60
CA ILE A 13 -0.71 -4.61 3.50
C ILE A 13 0.22 -5.79 3.21
N PRO A 14 0.15 -6.91 3.96
CA PRO A 14 1.07 -8.03 3.72
C PRO A 14 0.93 -8.63 2.32
N LYS A 15 -0.27 -8.57 1.72
CA LYS A 15 -0.53 -9.27 0.46
C LYS A 15 0.06 -8.54 -0.74
N TRP A 16 -0.15 -7.24 -0.87
CA TRP A 16 0.46 -6.50 -1.98
C TRP A 16 1.96 -6.33 -1.77
N ASN A 17 2.46 -6.34 -0.52
CA ASN A 17 3.89 -6.32 -0.25
C ASN A 17 4.57 -7.62 -0.72
N GLU A 18 3.95 -8.77 -0.44
CA GLU A 18 4.41 -10.07 -0.97
C GLU A 18 4.41 -10.08 -2.51
N LEU A 19 3.35 -9.57 -3.14
CA LEU A 19 3.25 -9.53 -4.61
C LEU A 19 4.31 -8.63 -5.23
N GLY A 20 4.60 -7.48 -4.61
CA GLY A 20 5.70 -6.61 -5.05
C GLY A 20 7.08 -7.28 -4.90
N PHE A 21 7.28 -8.05 -3.83
CA PHE A 21 8.49 -8.85 -3.65
C PHE A 21 8.64 -9.98 -4.68
N GLN A 22 7.53 -10.55 -5.16
CA GLN A 22 7.51 -11.58 -6.21
C GLN A 22 7.56 -11.02 -7.64
N ASP A 23 7.86 -9.73 -7.80
CA ASP A 23 7.80 -9.00 -9.09
C ASP A 23 6.42 -9.02 -9.78
N GLN A 24 5.35 -9.33 -9.04
CA GLN A 24 3.96 -9.34 -9.51
C GLN A 24 3.30 -7.97 -9.30
N TRP A 25 3.90 -6.93 -9.87
CA TRP A 25 3.53 -5.52 -9.66
C TRP A 25 2.09 -5.21 -10.08
N LYS A 26 1.59 -5.82 -11.16
CA LYS A 26 0.21 -5.61 -11.63
C LYS A 26 -0.82 -6.18 -10.65
N ASP A 27 -0.53 -7.34 -10.06
CA ASP A 27 -1.42 -7.95 -9.06
C ASP A 27 -1.34 -7.22 -7.72
N ALA A 28 -0.15 -6.72 -7.36
CA ALA A 28 0.04 -5.85 -6.21
C ALA A 28 -0.83 -4.58 -6.32
N LEU A 29 -0.81 -3.92 -7.49
CA LEU A 29 -1.65 -2.77 -7.79
C LEU A 29 -3.14 -3.10 -7.72
N ASN A 30 -3.58 -4.18 -8.39
CA ASN A 30 -4.98 -4.61 -8.36
C ASN A 30 -5.45 -4.80 -6.92
N ARG A 31 -4.63 -5.44 -6.08
CA ARG A 31 -4.95 -5.68 -4.67
C ARG A 31 -4.99 -4.39 -3.85
N LEU A 32 -4.10 -3.44 -4.15
CA LEU A 32 -4.08 -2.12 -3.53
C LEU A 32 -5.35 -1.33 -3.87
N LEU A 33 -5.70 -1.24 -5.17
CA LEU A 33 -6.86 -0.52 -5.69
C LEU A 33 -8.21 -1.10 -5.24
N MET A 34 -8.26 -2.38 -4.87
CA MET A 34 -9.46 -2.99 -4.29
C MET A 34 -9.87 -2.35 -2.95
N THR A 35 -8.89 -1.91 -2.14
CA THR A 35 -9.13 -1.35 -0.80
C THR A 35 -8.91 0.15 -0.73
N ASN A 36 -8.01 0.67 -1.58
CA ASN A 36 -7.66 2.07 -1.63
C ASN A 36 -7.58 2.55 -3.10
N LYS A 37 -8.59 3.31 -3.53
CA LYS A 37 -8.63 3.89 -4.88
C LYS A 37 -7.73 5.13 -5.04
N PHE A 38 -7.23 5.70 -3.95
CA PHE A 38 -6.44 6.93 -3.93
C PHE A 38 -5.05 6.69 -3.30
N SER A 39 -4.43 5.58 -3.68
CA SER A 39 -3.11 5.14 -3.24
C SER A 39 -1.99 6.14 -3.54
N GLU A 40 -2.14 6.97 -4.58
CA GLU A 40 -1.22 8.08 -4.89
C GLU A 40 -1.18 9.13 -3.77
N PHE A 41 -2.33 9.44 -3.17
CA PHE A 41 -2.45 10.44 -2.12
C PHE A 41 -2.08 9.86 -0.76
N THR A 42 -2.51 8.64 -0.46
CA THR A 42 -2.20 7.99 0.81
C THR A 42 -0.71 7.70 0.94
N GLY A 43 -0.05 7.22 -0.13
CA GLY A 43 1.39 6.98 -0.13
C GLY A 43 2.24 8.25 0.13
N ARG A 44 1.72 9.45 -0.11
CA ARG A 44 2.49 10.70 0.06
C ARG A 44 2.10 11.51 1.30
N VAL A 45 0.80 11.63 1.57
CA VAL A 45 0.26 12.55 2.58
C VAL A 45 -0.11 11.85 3.89
N TYR A 46 -0.46 10.56 3.84
CA TYR A 46 -0.96 9.86 5.02
C TYR A 46 0.17 9.64 6.07
N PRO A 47 -0.10 9.86 7.37
CA PRO A 47 0.87 9.65 8.45
C PRO A 47 1.10 8.16 8.80
N ALA A 48 0.49 7.23 8.07
CA ALA A 48 0.75 5.78 8.14
C ALA A 48 0.85 5.18 9.58
N PRO A 49 -0.17 5.31 10.45
CA PRO A 49 -0.21 4.62 11.75
C PRO A 49 -0.06 3.09 11.64
N CYS A 50 -0.32 2.51 10.47
CA CYS A 50 -0.07 1.11 10.16
C CYS A 50 1.41 0.70 10.17
N GLU A 51 2.35 1.62 9.91
CA GLU A 51 3.79 1.34 10.03
C GLU A 51 4.20 1.20 11.50
N GLY A 52 3.70 2.10 12.35
CA GLY A 52 3.95 2.07 13.80
C GLY A 52 3.35 0.86 14.52
N ALA A 53 2.35 0.22 13.93
CA ALA A 53 1.75 -1.01 14.45
C ALA A 53 2.41 -2.30 13.93
N SER A 54 3.48 -2.20 13.14
CA SER A 54 4.19 -3.37 12.62
C SER A 54 4.89 -4.13 13.76
N VAL A 55 4.66 -5.44 13.84
CA VAL A 55 5.36 -6.33 14.79
C VAL A 55 6.88 -6.27 14.58
N LEU A 56 7.34 -6.00 13.36
CA LEU A 56 8.76 -5.81 13.06
C LEU A 56 9.35 -4.59 13.81
N GLY A 57 8.54 -3.56 14.05
CA GLY A 57 8.89 -2.36 14.82
C GLY A 57 9.33 -2.62 16.25
N ILE A 58 9.15 -3.84 16.77
CA ILE A 58 9.63 -4.24 18.11
C ILE A 58 11.14 -4.52 18.08
N ASN A 59 11.66 -5.08 16.98
CA ASN A 59 13.04 -5.58 16.89
C ASN A 59 13.89 -4.88 15.81
N ALA A 60 13.28 -4.20 14.84
CA ALA A 60 13.93 -3.54 13.73
C ALA A 60 13.06 -2.37 13.21
N ASP A 61 13.53 -1.66 12.19
CA ASP A 61 12.73 -0.61 11.56
C ASP A 61 11.42 -1.20 11.00
N PRO A 62 10.29 -0.50 11.18
CA PRO A 62 9.01 -0.97 10.66
C PRO A 62 9.05 -1.06 9.14
N VAL A 63 8.28 -1.99 8.58
CA VAL A 63 8.13 -2.14 7.13
C VAL A 63 7.69 -0.80 6.54
N GLY A 64 8.41 -0.33 5.54
CA GLY A 64 8.08 0.88 4.80
C GLY A 64 6.85 0.67 3.90
N ILE A 65 5.66 0.68 4.51
CA ILE A 65 4.37 0.53 3.83
C ILE A 65 4.15 1.71 2.89
N LYS A 66 4.44 2.92 3.35
CA LYS A 66 4.30 4.16 2.61
C LYS A 66 5.23 4.22 1.37
N PRO A 67 6.56 4.02 1.49
CA PRO A 67 7.42 3.99 0.30
C PRO A 67 7.10 2.85 -0.64
N MET A 68 6.63 1.70 -0.14
CA MET A 68 6.19 0.59 -1.00
C MET A 68 4.89 0.92 -1.76
N GLU A 69 3.92 1.59 -1.11
CA GLU A 69 2.70 2.09 -1.77
C GLU A 69 3.04 3.10 -2.88
N CYS A 70 3.96 4.03 -2.62
CA CYS A 70 4.48 4.93 -3.66
C CYS A 70 5.17 4.18 -4.80
N ALA A 71 6.05 3.22 -4.51
CA ALA A 71 6.76 2.47 -5.54
C ALA A 71 5.82 1.67 -6.46
N ILE A 72 4.75 1.08 -5.90
CA ILE A 72 3.74 0.38 -6.70
C ILE A 72 3.03 1.35 -7.66
N ILE A 73 2.66 2.55 -7.17
CA ILE A 73 1.94 3.54 -7.96
C ILE A 73 2.83 4.21 -9.01
N ASP A 74 4.05 4.59 -8.65
CA ASP A 74 4.99 5.19 -9.59
C ASP A 74 5.29 4.22 -10.74
N ARG A 75 5.47 2.92 -10.44
CA ARG A 75 5.65 1.88 -11.46
C ARG A 75 4.40 1.65 -12.31
N ASP A 76 3.23 1.76 -11.72
CA ASP A 76 1.96 1.68 -12.45
C ASP A 76 1.82 2.82 -13.48
N PHE A 77 2.14 4.05 -13.09
CA PHE A 77 2.17 5.19 -14.01
C PHE A 77 3.20 5.02 -15.12
N GLU A 78 4.39 4.50 -14.83
CA GLU A 78 5.41 4.20 -15.85
C GLU A 78 4.96 3.13 -16.84
N MET A 79 4.25 2.10 -16.37
CA MET A 79 3.77 0.98 -17.18
C MET A 79 2.38 1.23 -17.80
N ALA A 80 1.77 2.38 -17.51
CA ALA A 80 0.45 2.80 -17.94
C ALA A 80 -0.67 1.77 -17.63
N TRP A 81 -0.64 1.09 -16.48
CA TRP A 81 -1.75 0.20 -16.09
C TRP A 81 -2.91 0.96 -15.42
N MET A 82 -2.68 2.20 -14.96
CA MET A 82 -3.71 3.08 -14.42
C MET A 82 -4.61 3.66 -15.52
N VAL A 83 -5.66 2.92 -15.88
CA VAL A 83 -6.66 3.37 -16.86
C VAL A 83 -7.91 3.88 -16.12
N PRO A 84 -8.38 5.12 -16.40
CA PRO A 84 -9.62 5.61 -15.82
C PRO A 84 -10.79 4.76 -16.28
N SER A 85 -11.57 4.24 -15.33
CA SER A 85 -12.85 3.59 -15.60
C SER A 85 -13.97 4.57 -15.23
N PRO A 86 -14.46 5.40 -16.17
CA PRO A 86 -15.63 6.24 -15.93
C PRO A 86 -16.86 5.35 -15.64
N PRO A 87 -17.77 5.79 -14.75
CA PRO A 87 -19.05 5.12 -14.49
C PRO A 87 -20.04 5.25 -15.65
#